data_AF-A0A7U6QZI6-F1
#
_entry.id   AF-A0A7U6QZI6-F1
#
_cell.length_a   1.000
_cell.length_b   1.000
_cell.length_c   1.000
_cell.angle_alpha   90.00
_cell.angle_beta   90.00
_cell.angle_gamma   90.00
#
_symmetry.space_group_name_H-M   'P 1'
#
loop_
_entity.id
_entity.type
_entity.pdbx_description
1 polymer ?
#
loop_
_entity_poly.entity_id
_entity_poly.type
_entity_poly.pdbx_seq_one_letter_code
_entity_poly.pdbx_strand_id
1 'polypeptide(L)'
;MSFHTAEIPFVFNDIDKIEGLIKVREKEAYKLAGKISQVWINFARTGNPNAEGLPKWEPYNRKNGTVMIFNDKSEIRHKHDEELMRLLAPGYNF
;
A
#
# COMPACT_ATOMS: atom_id res chain seq x y z
N MET A 1 12.95 1.50 -1.20
CA MET A 1 12.87 2.49 -2.29
C MET A 1 11.55 2.27 -3.01
N SER A 2 10.84 3.34 -3.41
CA SER A 2 9.59 3.24 -4.18
C SER A 2 9.81 3.82 -5.57
N PHE A 3 9.37 3.11 -6.60
CA PHE A 3 9.46 3.50 -8.00
C PHE A 3 8.38 2.75 -8.78
N HIS A 4 8.16 3.11 -10.04
CA HIS A 4 7.17 2.45 -10.89
C HIS A 4 7.42 0.93 -10.94
N THR A 5 6.39 0.11 -10.67
CA THR A 5 6.42 -1.37 -10.60
C THR A 5 7.13 -1.99 -9.38
N ALA A 6 7.63 -1.18 -8.44
CA ALA A 6 8.33 -1.68 -7.27
C ALA A 6 7.44 -2.56 -6.35
N GLU A 7 6.11 -2.40 -6.43
CA GLU A 7 5.15 -3.15 -5.63
C GLU A 7 4.88 -4.56 -6.14
N ILE A 8 5.11 -4.83 -7.43
CA ILE A 8 4.72 -6.10 -8.07
C ILE A 8 5.26 -7.32 -7.29
N PRO A 9 6.56 -7.39 -6.94
CA PRO A 9 7.09 -8.53 -6.21
C PRO A 9 6.52 -8.68 -4.78
N PHE A 10 6.07 -7.59 -4.16
CA PHE A 10 5.41 -7.65 -2.86
C PHE A 10 3.98 -8.21 -2.98
N VAL A 11 3.25 -7.85 -4.04
CA VAL A 11 1.90 -8.37 -4.31
C VAL A 11 1.93 -9.89 -4.52
N PHE A 12 2.90 -10.37 -5.30
CA PHE A 12 3.08 -11.80 -5.59
C PHE A 12 3.85 -12.57 -4.50
N ASN A 13 4.33 -11.90 -3.46
CA ASN A 13 5.19 -12.47 -2.42
C ASN A 13 6.46 -13.17 -2.98
N ASP A 14 7.05 -12.59 -4.01
CA ASP A 14 8.16 -13.09 -4.82
C ASP A 14 9.39 -12.16 -4.74
N ILE A 15 9.57 -11.47 -3.61
CA ILE A 15 10.61 -10.43 -3.46
C ILE A 15 12.04 -10.98 -3.58
N ASP A 16 12.26 -12.27 -3.32
CA ASP A 16 13.53 -12.98 -3.51
C ASP A 16 13.96 -13.05 -4.99
N LYS A 17 13.01 -12.98 -5.93
CA LYS A 17 13.31 -13.01 -7.37
C LYS A 17 13.93 -11.71 -7.90
N ILE A 18 13.96 -10.65 -7.10
CA ILE A 18 14.46 -9.33 -7.48
C ILE A 18 15.56 -8.80 -6.54
N GLU A 19 16.33 -9.70 -5.92
CA GLU A 19 17.43 -9.38 -4.99
C GLU A 19 18.46 -8.35 -5.52
N GLY A 20 18.61 -8.21 -6.85
CA GLY A 20 19.49 -7.22 -7.46
C GLY A 20 18.92 -5.80 -7.55
N LEU A 21 17.60 -5.62 -7.41
CA LEU A 21 16.89 -4.34 -7.57
C LEU A 21 16.46 -3.74 -6.25
N ILE A 22 16.11 -4.60 -5.29
CA ILE A 22 15.78 -4.20 -3.93
C ILE A 22 16.87 -4.79 -3.04
N LYS A 23 17.32 -4.08 -2.01
CA LYS A 23 18.07 -4.71 -0.93
C LYS A 23 17.11 -5.62 -0.15
N VAL A 24 16.76 -6.76 -0.75
CA VAL A 24 15.77 -7.75 -0.26
C VAL A 24 16.25 -8.46 1.02
N ARG A 25 17.47 -8.18 1.48
CA ARG A 25 18.10 -8.86 2.62
C ARG A 25 17.60 -8.42 3.99
N GLU A 26 16.63 -7.52 4.06
CA GLU A 26 16.07 -7.05 5.33
C GLU A 26 14.80 -7.83 5.68
N LYS A 27 14.76 -8.36 6.90
CA LYS A 27 13.63 -9.12 7.47
C LYS A 27 12.29 -8.37 7.35
N GLU A 28 12.33 -7.04 7.38
CA GLU A 28 11.14 -6.20 7.26
C GLU A 28 10.54 -6.23 5.85
N ALA A 29 11.35 -6.41 4.79
CA ALA A 29 10.85 -6.54 3.43
C ALA A 29 10.00 -7.80 3.25
N TYR A 30 10.45 -8.94 3.79
CA TYR A 30 9.68 -10.19 3.78
C TYR A 30 8.37 -10.09 4.57
N LYS A 31 8.40 -9.42 5.73
CA LYS A 31 7.17 -9.16 6.50
C LYS A 31 6.19 -8.28 5.72
N LEU A 32 6.70 -7.24 5.06
CA LEU A 32 5.88 -6.35 4.25
C LEU A 32 5.28 -7.08 3.04
N ALA A 33 6.05 -7.92 2.36
CA ALA A 33 5.58 -8.74 1.24
C ALA A 33 4.45 -9.69 1.67
N GLY A 34 4.63 -10.38 2.80
CA GLY A 34 3.58 -11.24 3.35
C GLY A 34 2.28 -10.46 3.65
N LYS A 35 2.39 -9.25 4.21
CA LYS A 35 1.22 -8.39 4.48
C LYS A 35 0.54 -7.92 3.20
N ILE A 36 1.30 -7.38 2.24
CA ILE A 36 0.78 -6.89 0.96
C ILE A 36 0.13 -8.06 0.21
N SER A 37 0.78 -9.21 0.08
CA SER A 37 0.17 -10.35 -0.60
C SER A 37 -1.14 -10.81 0.07
N GLN A 38 -1.17 -10.85 1.41
CA GLN A 38 -2.39 -11.21 2.15
C GLN A 38 -3.55 -10.23 1.92
N VAL A 39 -3.26 -8.93 1.82
CA VAL A 39 -4.25 -7.89 1.49
C VAL A 39 -4.90 -8.20 0.13
N TRP A 40 -4.12 -8.56 -0.88
CA TRP A 40 -4.64 -8.88 -2.22
C TRP A 40 -5.44 -10.18 -2.22
N ILE A 41 -4.98 -11.21 -1.48
CA ILE A 41 -5.71 -12.46 -1.29
C ILE A 41 -7.09 -12.20 -0.65
N ASN A 42 -7.13 -11.40 0.42
CA ASN A 42 -8.38 -11.10 1.13
C ASN A 42 -9.35 -10.33 0.25
N PHE A 43 -8.86 -9.34 -0.50
CA PHE A 43 -9.66 -8.60 -1.46
C PHE A 43 -10.22 -9.51 -2.55
N ALA A 44 -9.39 -10.35 -3.18
CA ALA A 44 -9.84 -11.28 -4.21
C ALA A 44 -10.89 -12.28 -3.69
N ARG A 45 -10.77 -12.74 -2.44
CA ARG A 45 -11.70 -13.70 -1.84
C ARG A 45 -13.03 -13.09 -1.38
N THR A 46 -13.03 -11.86 -0.89
CA THR A 46 -14.14 -11.31 -0.11
C THR A 46 -14.58 -9.90 -0.50
N GLY A 47 -13.84 -9.23 -1.38
CA GLY A 47 -13.98 -7.80 -1.64
C GLY A 47 -13.45 -6.91 -0.51
N ASN A 48 -12.89 -7.47 0.57
CA ASN A 48 -12.38 -6.73 1.72
C ASN A 48 -10.86 -6.96 1.90
N PRO A 49 -10.02 -5.92 1.77
CA PRO A 49 -8.56 -6.06 1.82
C PRO A 49 -7.97 -6.16 3.24
N ASN A 50 -8.78 -6.03 4.30
CA ASN A 50 -8.29 -6.04 5.67
C ASN A 50 -7.53 -7.33 5.99
N ALA A 51 -6.32 -7.22 6.55
CA ALA A 51 -5.46 -8.35 6.91
C ALA A 51 -4.88 -8.18 8.33
N GLU A 52 -4.53 -9.29 8.97
CA GLU A 52 -3.92 -9.29 10.31
C GLU A 52 -2.57 -8.55 10.32
N GLY A 53 -2.27 -7.83 11.40
CA GLY A 53 -1.02 -7.08 11.53
C GLY A 53 -0.95 -5.78 10.72
N LEU A 54 -2.08 -5.35 10.15
CA LEU A 54 -2.30 -4.03 9.56
C LEU A 54 -3.42 -3.28 10.32
N PRO A 55 -3.39 -1.94 10.33
CA PRO A 55 -4.51 -1.17 10.85
C PRO A 55 -5.77 -1.41 10.00
N LYS A 56 -6.93 -1.21 10.62
CA LYS A 56 -8.23 -1.33 9.95
C LYS A 56 -8.27 -0.41 8.73
N TRP A 57 -8.44 -0.98 7.54
CA TRP A 57 -8.59 -0.25 6.30
C TRP A 57 -10.06 -0.06 5.98
N GLU A 58 -10.55 1.15 6.24
CA GLU A 58 -11.91 1.55 5.87
C GLU A 58 -12.01 1.88 4.37
N PRO A 59 -13.15 1.59 3.72
CA PRO A 59 -13.35 1.94 2.32
C PRO A 59 -13.12 3.42 2.03
N TYR A 60 -12.45 3.70 0.91
CA TYR A 60 -12.26 5.06 0.43
C TYR A 60 -13.59 5.69 0.02
N ASN A 61 -13.80 6.94 0.42
CA ASN A 61 -14.75 7.85 -0.20
C ASN A 61 -14.19 9.28 -0.18
N ARG A 62 -14.78 10.17 -0.98
CA ARG A 62 -14.31 11.56 -1.13
C ARG A 62 -14.31 12.36 0.18
N LYS A 63 -15.19 12.00 1.13
CA LYS A 63 -15.28 12.66 2.43
C LYS A 63 -14.14 12.23 3.36
N ASN A 64 -13.84 10.94 3.45
CA ASN A 64 -12.83 10.40 4.38
C ASN A 64 -11.41 10.37 3.80
N GLY A 65 -11.27 10.27 2.48
CA GLY A 65 -9.98 10.17 1.78
C GLY A 65 -9.07 9.08 2.33
N THR A 66 -9.62 7.95 2.80
CA THR A 66 -8.86 6.90 3.50
C THR A 66 -7.92 6.14 2.56
N VAL A 67 -6.63 6.11 2.89
CA VAL A 67 -5.60 5.40 2.12
C VAL A 67 -4.74 4.56 3.07
N MET A 68 -4.42 3.33 2.68
CA MET A 68 -3.38 2.52 3.32
C MET A 68 -2.01 2.90 2.75
N ILE A 69 -1.10 3.33 3.62
CA ILE A 69 0.30 3.56 3.29
C ILE A 69 1.09 2.31 3.68
N PHE A 70 1.58 1.56 2.68
CA PHE A 70 2.45 0.41 2.91
C PHE A 70 3.89 0.87 3.12
N ASN A 71 4.44 0.51 4.28
CA ASN A 71 5.82 0.75 4.68
C ASN A 71 6.18 -0.21 5.83
N ASP A 72 7.42 -0.18 6.33
CA ASP A 72 7.87 -0.96 7.48
C ASP A 72 6.88 -0.83 8.66
N LYS A 73 6.42 0.40 8.91
CA LYS A 73 5.25 0.70 9.71
C LYS A 73 4.12 1.17 8.80
N SER A 74 3.26 0.24 8.40
CA SER A 74 2.08 0.55 7.58
C SER A 74 1.02 1.26 8.42
N GLU A 75 0.35 2.25 7.81
CA GLU A 75 -0.60 3.11 8.51
C GLU A 75 -1.76 3.55 7.61
N ILE A 76 -2.88 3.93 8.23
CA ILE A 76 -3.96 4.62 7.54
C ILE A 76 -3.71 6.11 7.58
N ARG A 77 -3.86 6.77 6.42
CA ARG A 77 -3.90 8.23 6.31
C ARG A 77 -5.21 8.66 5.69
N HIS A 78 -5.60 9.89 5.98
CA HIS A 78 -6.80 10.52 5.44
C HIS A 78 -6.37 11.76 4.67
N LYS A 79 -6.81 11.86 3.40
CA LYS A 79 -6.56 13.05 2.56
C LYS A 79 -5.10 13.49 2.54
N HIS A 80 -4.19 12.52 2.55
CA HIS A 80 -2.77 12.70 2.86
C HIS A 80 -2.03 13.67 1.92
N ASP A 81 -2.57 13.87 0.73
CA ASP A 81 -2.03 14.62 -0.39
C ASP A 81 -3.00 15.70 -0.89
N GLU A 82 -4.08 16.00 -0.15
CA GLU A 82 -5.13 16.94 -0.60
C GLU A 82 -4.59 18.34 -0.89
N GLU A 83 -3.65 18.84 -0.09
CA GLU A 83 -3.02 20.16 -0.33
C GLU A 83 -2.24 20.17 -1.64
N LEU A 84 -1.44 19.13 -1.91
CA LEU A 84 -0.70 18.98 -3.16
C LEU A 84 -1.65 18.88 -4.35
N MET A 85 -2.71 18.08 -4.23
CA MET A 85 -3.69 17.90 -5.30
C MET A 85 -4.44 19.19 -5.63
N ARG A 86 -4.75 20.02 -4.62
CA ARG A 86 -5.32 21.37 -4.84
C ARG A 86 -4.34 22.32 -5.52
N LEU A 87 -3.05 22.22 -5.21
CA LEU A 87 -2.02 23.02 -5.88
C LEU A 87 -1.86 22.63 -7.36
N LEU A 88 -1.85 21.33 -7.66
CA LEU A 88 -1.62 20.82 -9.02
C LEU A 88 -2.87 20.89 -9.91
N ALA A 89 -4.06 20.81 -9.34
CA ALA A 89 -5.33 20.82 -10.07
C ALA A 89 -6.40 21.67 -9.34
N PRO A 90 -6.23 23.00 -9.27
CA PRO A 90 -7.07 23.89 -8.45
C PRO A 90 -8.55 23.93 -8.84
N GLY A 91 -8.91 23.53 -10.06
CA GLY A 91 -10.31 23.45 -10.53
C GLY A 91 -10.99 22.10 -10.31
N TYR A 92 -10.29 21.09 -9.77
CA TYR A 92 -10.83 19.76 -9.60
C TYR A 92 -11.51 19.60 -8.24
N ASN A 93 -12.76 19.16 -8.23
CA ASN A 93 -13.46 18.76 -7.00
C ASN A 93 -13.13 17.30 -6.69
N PHE A 94 -12.28 17.11 -5.67
CA PHE A 94 -11.89 15.82 -5.10
C PHE A 94 -13.01 15.22 -4.24
#